data_AF-A0A8J2LAS1-F1
#
_entry.id   AF-A0A8J2LAS1-F1
#
_cell.length_a   1.000
_cell.length_b   1.000
_cell.length_c   1.000
_cell.angle_alpha   90.00
_cell.angle_beta   90.00
_cell.angle_gamma   90.00
#
_symmetry.space_group_name_H-M   'P 1'
#
loop_
_entity.id
_entity.type
_entity.pdbx_description
1 polymer ?
#
loop_
_entity_poly.entity_id
_entity_poly.type
_entity_poly.pdbx_seq_one_letter_code
_entity_poly.pdbx_strand_id
1 'polypeptide(L)'
;MGMTVNANADVSEKAIRLITVISKTYSVLTTRDVEIIYQMVYAADGRCAAAAAEFLSERLFVIHSGASIDSPKKTAAGKNRRPNTPLIKDLVDFVIESDLPNHAEYLVDAMIDIQPLMKDWATMTELLLEDPGPEEQALT
;
A
#
# COMPACT_ATOMS: atom_id res chain seq x y z
N MET A 1 11.72 -21.04 26.64
CA MET A 1 11.98 -20.83 25.19
C MET A 1 11.17 -19.63 24.70
N GLY A 2 11.63 -18.40 24.98
CA GLY A 2 10.85 -17.18 24.64
C GLY A 2 11.70 -15.95 24.30
N MET A 3 13.02 -16.08 24.26
CA MET A 3 13.93 -14.95 23.97
C MET A 3 14.43 -14.94 22.52
N THR A 4 14.29 -16.03 21.77
CA THR A 4 14.79 -16.13 20.37
C THR A 4 13.81 -15.59 19.33
N VAL A 5 12.51 -15.63 19.61
CA VAL A 5 11.47 -15.15 18.67
C VAL A 5 11.48 -13.62 18.60
N ASN A 6 11.57 -12.93 19.75
CA ASN A 6 11.62 -11.46 19.81
C ASN A 6 12.93 -10.88 19.25
N ALA A 7 14.06 -11.57 19.41
CA ALA A 7 15.33 -11.09 18.86
C ALA A 7 15.31 -11.05 17.32
N ASN A 8 14.63 -12.00 16.68
CA ASN A 8 14.53 -12.05 15.23
C ASN A 8 13.54 -11.00 14.69
N ALA A 9 12.43 -10.78 15.40
CA ALA A 9 11.45 -9.74 15.07
C ALA A 9 12.06 -8.33 15.04
N ASP A 10 12.80 -7.95 16.09
CA ASP A 10 13.43 -6.63 16.19
C ASP A 10 14.54 -6.43 15.13
N VAL A 11 15.21 -7.51 14.70
CA VAL A 11 16.22 -7.46 13.63
C VAL A 11 15.54 -7.28 12.28
N SER A 12 14.47 -8.02 12.01
CA SER A 12 13.68 -7.91 10.78
C SER A 12 13.07 -6.51 10.61
N GLU A 13 12.47 -5.96 11.68
CA GLU A 13 11.94 -4.59 11.65
C GLU A 13 13.01 -3.56 11.26
N LYS A 14 14.18 -3.62 11.92
CA LYS A 14 15.30 -2.71 11.63
C LYS A 14 15.85 -2.90 10.23
N ALA A 15 15.90 -4.14 9.73
CA ALA A 15 16.33 -4.43 8.37
C ALA A 15 15.39 -3.81 7.34
N ILE A 16 14.07 -3.96 7.51
CA ILE A 16 13.06 -3.36 6.63
C ILE A 16 13.20 -1.84 6.64
N ARG A 17 13.26 -1.22 7.83
CA ARG A 17 13.44 0.25 7.95
C ARG A 17 14.72 0.74 7.27
N LEU A 18 15.83 -0.02 7.38
CA LEU A 18 17.08 0.31 6.70
C LEU A 18 16.92 0.21 5.17
N ILE A 19 16.27 -0.84 4.68
CA ILE A 19 15.99 -1.02 3.25
C ILE A 19 15.11 0.12 2.73
N THR A 20 14.12 0.57 3.50
CA THR A 20 13.29 1.74 3.18
C THR A 20 14.13 2.99 2.96
N VAL A 21 15.08 3.27 3.87
CA VAL A 21 15.98 4.43 3.74
C VAL A 21 16.89 4.28 2.52
N ILE A 22 17.48 3.09 2.31
CA ILE A 22 18.35 2.82 1.16
C ILE A 22 17.58 3.00 -0.15
N SER A 23 16.33 2.51 -0.23
CA SER A 23 15.48 2.63 -1.42
C SER A 23 15.20 4.07 -1.81
N LYS A 24 15.20 5.01 -0.86
CA LYS A 24 14.99 6.44 -1.15
C LYS A 24 16.22 7.09 -1.77
N THR A 25 17.41 6.66 -1.33
CA THR A 25 18.68 7.26 -1.77
C THR A 25 19.24 6.57 -3.02
N TYR A 26 19.00 5.27 -3.14
CA TYR A 26 19.58 4.43 -4.20
C TYR A 26 18.53 3.48 -4.77
N SER A 27 18.44 3.43 -6.10
CA SER A 27 17.60 2.47 -6.83
C SER A 27 18.31 1.12 -7.00
N VAL A 28 18.73 0.51 -5.88
CA VAL A 28 19.53 -0.73 -5.87
C VAL A 28 18.65 -1.98 -5.67
N LEU A 29 17.42 -1.80 -5.20
CA LEU A 29 16.50 -2.92 -4.96
C LEU A 29 16.00 -3.51 -6.26
N THR A 30 16.10 -4.84 -6.39
CA THR A 30 15.51 -5.59 -7.49
C THR A 30 14.01 -5.78 -7.26
N THR A 31 13.25 -6.10 -8.32
CA THR A 31 11.82 -6.43 -8.22
C THR A 31 11.55 -7.52 -7.19
N ARG A 32 12.42 -8.53 -7.15
CA ARG A 32 12.33 -9.65 -6.19
C ARG A 32 12.48 -9.20 -4.75
N ASP A 33 13.39 -8.26 -4.47
CA ASP A 33 13.60 -7.74 -3.11
C ASP A 33 12.36 -7.00 -2.61
N VAL A 34 11.70 -6.26 -3.51
CA VAL A 34 10.46 -5.52 -3.23
C VAL A 34 9.29 -6.47 -2.98
N GLU A 35 9.14 -7.52 -3.79
CA GLU A 35 8.10 -8.55 -3.59
C GLU A 35 8.20 -9.22 -2.21
N ILE A 36 9.43 -9.51 -1.75
CA ILE A 36 9.66 -10.10 -0.42
C ILE A 36 9.16 -9.16 0.68
N ILE A 37 9.41 -7.85 0.55
CA ILE A 37 8.96 -6.86 1.55
C ILE A 37 7.43 -6.74 1.52
N TYR A 38 6.80 -6.79 0.34
CA TYR A 38 5.35 -6.77 0.21
C TYR A 38 4.70 -8.00 0.87
N GLN A 39 5.31 -9.17 0.76
CA GLN A 39 4.85 -10.36 1.49
C GLN A 39 4.97 -10.21 3.01
N MET A 40 5.95 -9.44 3.51
CA MET A 40 6.12 -9.21 4.95
C MET A 40 5.01 -8.36 5.57
N VAL A 41 4.21 -7.65 4.78
CA VAL A 41 3.01 -6.94 5.28
C VAL A 41 1.99 -7.93 5.86
N TYR A 42 2.03 -9.19 5.41
CA TYR A 42 1.16 -10.26 5.89
C TYR A 42 1.80 -11.11 7.00
N ALA A 43 2.90 -10.64 7.60
CA ALA A 43 3.57 -11.36 8.67
C ALA A 43 2.73 -11.36 9.97
N ALA A 44 2.83 -12.45 10.73
CA ALA A 44 2.17 -12.56 12.04
C ALA A 44 2.75 -11.61 13.11
N ASP A 45 3.95 -11.06 12.89
CA ASP A 45 4.55 -10.07 13.76
C ASP A 45 4.18 -8.66 13.30
N GLY A 46 3.34 -7.99 14.11
CA GLY A 46 2.84 -6.65 13.82
C GLY A 46 3.94 -5.59 13.66
N ARG A 47 5.12 -5.75 14.29
CA ARG A 47 6.22 -4.79 14.11
C ARG A 47 6.83 -4.87 12.72
N CYS A 48 7.07 -6.10 12.25
CA CYS A 48 7.55 -6.33 10.89
C CYS A 48 6.52 -5.90 9.85
N ALA A 49 5.24 -6.26 10.07
CA ALA A 49 4.15 -5.89 9.18
C ALA A 49 4.00 -4.36 9.08
N ALA A 50 4.06 -3.64 10.21
CA ALA A 50 4.03 -2.17 10.25
C ALA A 50 5.22 -1.54 9.49
N ALA A 51 6.44 -2.05 9.68
CA ALA A 51 7.61 -1.54 8.96
C ALA A 51 7.53 -1.80 7.45
N ALA A 52 7.01 -2.95 7.04
CA ALA A 52 6.76 -3.28 5.64
C ALA A 52 5.63 -2.41 5.04
N ALA A 53 4.58 -2.15 5.80
CA ALA A 53 3.49 -1.25 5.44
C ALA A 53 3.97 0.20 5.26
N GLU A 54 4.87 0.68 6.11
CA GLU A 54 5.55 1.98 5.93
C GLU A 54 6.29 2.01 4.58
N PHE A 55 7.08 0.97 4.27
CA PHE A 55 7.79 0.85 2.99
C PHE A 55 6.83 0.86 1.79
N LEU A 56 5.75 0.08 1.84
CA LEU A 56 4.72 0.04 0.80
C LEU A 56 4.09 1.41 0.58
N SER A 57 3.72 2.10 1.67
CA SER A 57 3.09 3.42 1.60
C SER A 57 3.98 4.43 0.87
N GLU A 58 5.28 4.45 1.20
CA GLU A 58 6.21 5.36 0.55
C GLU A 58 6.39 5.07 -0.93
N ARG A 59 6.41 3.79 -1.33
CA ARG A 59 6.48 3.41 -2.75
C ARG A 59 5.22 3.82 -3.50
N LEU A 60 4.04 3.62 -2.90
CA LEU A 60 2.75 4.03 -3.45
C LEU A 60 2.72 5.55 -3.70
N PHE A 61 3.16 6.36 -2.73
CA PHE A 61 3.22 7.82 -2.87
C PHE A 61 4.28 8.29 -3.87
N VAL A 62 5.44 7.62 -3.94
CA VAL A 62 6.49 7.96 -4.92
C VAL A 62 5.96 7.72 -6.35
N ILE A 63 5.27 6.61 -6.59
CA ILE A 63 4.62 6.32 -7.88
C ILE A 63 3.65 7.44 -8.24
N HIS A 64 2.82 7.92 -7.32
CA HIS A 64 1.87 9.01 -7.56
C HIS A 64 2.49 10.40 -7.66
N SER A 65 3.69 10.61 -7.10
CA SER A 65 4.41 11.88 -7.25
C SER A 65 5.15 11.98 -8.59
N GLY A 66 5.51 10.84 -9.20
CA GLY A 66 6.21 10.76 -10.49
C GLY A 66 5.28 10.45 -11.67
N ALA A 67 4.19 9.73 -11.43
CA ALA A 67 3.06 9.70 -12.35
C ALA A 67 2.49 11.11 -12.38
N SER A 68 2.59 11.74 -13.54
CA SER A 68 1.86 12.95 -13.90
C SER A 68 0.50 12.95 -13.21
N ILE A 69 0.12 14.12 -12.67
CA ILE A 69 -1.27 14.46 -12.34
C ILE A 69 -2.03 14.41 -13.68
N ASP A 70 -2.22 13.21 -14.21
CA ASP A 70 -2.97 12.95 -15.41
C ASP A 70 -4.39 13.29 -15.00
N SER A 71 -4.83 14.41 -15.55
CA SER A 71 -6.19 14.98 -15.59
C SER A 71 -7.18 14.35 -14.60
N PRO A 72 -7.78 15.13 -13.67
CA PRO A 72 -8.67 14.59 -12.66
C PRO A 72 -9.67 13.62 -13.29
N LYS A 73 -9.48 12.32 -13.03
CA LYS A 73 -10.31 11.26 -13.59
C LYS A 73 -11.74 11.61 -13.18
N LYS A 74 -12.63 11.72 -14.17
CA LYS A 74 -14.03 12.06 -13.92
C LYS A 74 -14.83 10.78 -13.82
N THR A 75 -15.87 10.82 -13.00
CA THR A 75 -16.83 9.73 -12.94
C THR A 75 -17.73 9.73 -14.15
N ALA A 76 -18.50 8.66 -14.37
CA ALA A 76 -19.49 8.63 -15.47
C ALA A 76 -20.48 9.81 -15.38
N ALA A 77 -20.75 10.32 -14.17
CA ALA A 77 -21.57 11.50 -13.92
C ALA A 77 -20.84 12.84 -14.16
N GLY A 78 -19.57 12.82 -14.58
CA GLY A 78 -18.77 14.02 -14.86
C GLY A 78 -18.20 14.72 -13.63
N LYS A 79 -18.32 14.12 -12.43
CA LYS A 79 -17.77 14.66 -11.19
C LYS A 79 -16.28 14.38 -11.10
N ASN A 80 -15.51 15.36 -10.60
CA ASN A 80 -14.08 15.17 -10.36
C ASN A 80 -13.89 14.19 -9.20
N ARG A 81 -13.08 13.14 -9.41
CA ARG A 81 -12.67 12.22 -8.33
C ARG A 81 -11.87 12.95 -7.26
N ARG A 82 -11.99 12.46 -6.03
CA ARG A 82 -11.19 12.93 -4.88
C ARG A 82 -9.70 12.66 -5.10
N PRO A 83 -8.80 13.46 -4.50
CA PRO A 83 -7.34 13.35 -4.71
C PRO A 83 -6.77 11.98 -4.28
N ASN A 84 -7.41 11.32 -3.32
CA ASN A 84 -6.96 10.00 -2.82
C ASN A 84 -7.48 8.82 -3.65
N THR A 85 -8.38 9.04 -4.61
CA THR A 85 -8.97 7.97 -5.43
C THR A 85 -7.92 7.07 -6.09
N PRO A 86 -6.88 7.59 -6.79
CA PRO A 86 -5.91 6.72 -7.44
C PRO A 86 -5.10 5.90 -6.42
N LEU A 87 -4.75 6.47 -5.27
CA LEU A 87 -4.03 5.77 -4.20
C LEU A 87 -4.86 4.60 -3.62
N ILE A 88 -6.16 4.81 -3.44
CA ILE A 88 -7.07 3.75 -2.95
C ILE A 88 -7.24 2.66 -4.01
N LYS A 89 -7.29 3.02 -5.31
CA LYS A 89 -7.35 2.03 -6.38
C LYS A 89 -6.10 1.17 -6.44
N ASP A 90 -4.93 1.78 -6.46
CA ASP A 90 -3.66 1.06 -6.48
C ASP A 90 -3.51 0.15 -5.25
N LEU A 91 -4.04 0.56 -4.08
CA LEU A 91 -4.07 -0.30 -2.89
C LEU A 91 -5.00 -1.51 -3.08
N VAL A 92 -6.15 -1.33 -3.71
CA VAL A 92 -7.08 -2.43 -4.03
C VAL A 92 -6.47 -3.37 -5.08
N ASP A 93 -5.83 -2.82 -6.11
CA ASP A 93 -5.14 -3.61 -7.13
C ASP A 93 -3.99 -4.41 -6.50
N PHE A 94 -3.21 -3.80 -5.59
CA PHE A 94 -2.17 -4.49 -4.81
C PHE A 94 -2.70 -5.68 -3.99
N VAL A 95 -3.86 -5.51 -3.35
CA VAL A 95 -4.56 -6.57 -2.62
C VAL A 95 -4.93 -7.70 -3.60
N ILE A 96 -5.60 -7.38 -4.70
CA ILE A 96 -6.04 -8.36 -5.70
C ILE A 96 -4.86 -9.13 -6.33
N GLU A 97 -3.79 -8.43 -6.71
CA GLU A 97 -2.59 -9.02 -7.32
C GLU A 97 -1.84 -9.99 -6.39
N SER A 98 -2.01 -9.83 -5.07
CA SER A 98 -1.30 -10.68 -4.11
C SER A 98 -1.82 -12.13 -4.05
N ASP A 99 -3.03 -12.40 -4.53
CA ASP A 99 -3.70 -13.73 -4.60
C ASP A 99 -3.60 -14.60 -3.33
N LEU A 100 -3.46 -13.96 -2.16
CA LEU A 100 -3.39 -14.65 -0.87
C LEU A 100 -4.78 -14.76 -0.21
N PRO A 101 -5.10 -15.77 0.59
CA PRO A 101 -6.33 -15.75 1.38
C PRO A 101 -6.20 -14.77 2.57
N ASN A 102 -7.25 -13.99 2.83
CA ASN A 102 -7.37 -13.10 3.99
C ASN A 102 -6.26 -12.03 4.15
N HIS A 103 -5.59 -11.63 3.09
CA HIS A 103 -4.48 -10.66 3.20
C HIS A 103 -4.95 -9.21 3.44
N ALA A 104 -6.19 -8.89 3.07
CA ALA A 104 -6.76 -7.56 3.27
C ALA A 104 -6.91 -7.21 4.77
N GLU A 105 -7.25 -8.15 5.65
CA GLU A 105 -7.34 -7.89 7.09
C GLU A 105 -5.97 -7.56 7.70
N TYR A 106 -4.93 -8.31 7.33
CA TYR A 106 -3.55 -8.05 7.77
C TYR A 106 -3.00 -6.73 7.22
N LEU A 107 -3.29 -6.41 5.95
CA LEU A 107 -2.90 -5.14 5.35
C LEU A 107 -3.55 -3.96 6.09
N VAL A 108 -4.85 -4.06 6.37
CA VAL A 108 -5.58 -3.04 7.12
C VAL A 108 -5.01 -2.90 8.52
N ASP A 109 -4.79 -4.00 9.25
CA ASP A 109 -4.21 -3.98 10.59
C ASP A 109 -2.83 -3.31 10.61
N ALA A 110 -1.98 -3.63 9.63
CA ALA A 110 -0.64 -3.05 9.51
C ALA A 110 -0.64 -1.55 9.14
N MET A 111 -1.67 -1.06 8.44
CA MET A 111 -1.70 0.30 7.89
C MET A 111 -2.63 1.28 8.61
N ILE A 112 -3.66 0.81 9.32
CA ILE A 112 -4.78 1.64 9.84
C ILE A 112 -4.31 2.79 10.74
N ASP A 113 -3.23 2.59 11.49
CA ASP A 113 -2.68 3.59 12.41
C ASP A 113 -1.54 4.42 11.82
N ILE A 114 -0.96 4.00 10.70
CA ILE A 114 0.20 4.63 10.08
C ILE A 114 -0.23 5.53 8.92
N GLN A 115 -1.26 5.12 8.17
CA GLN A 115 -1.71 5.81 6.96
C GLN A 115 -3.12 6.38 7.10
N PRO A 116 -3.28 7.72 7.10
CA PRO A 116 -4.60 8.37 7.10
C PRO A 116 -5.50 7.95 5.93
N LEU A 117 -4.90 7.51 4.82
CA LEU A 117 -5.60 6.99 3.64
C LEU A 117 -6.57 5.84 4.01
N MET A 118 -6.20 4.99 4.96
CA MET A 118 -7.01 3.87 5.44
C MET A 118 -8.29 4.33 6.13
N LYS A 119 -8.32 5.60 6.56
CA LYS A 119 -9.45 6.26 7.23
C LYS A 119 -10.15 7.25 6.28
N ASP A 120 -9.97 7.14 4.95
CA ASP A 120 -10.71 7.92 3.96
C ASP A 120 -11.91 7.13 3.40
N TRP A 121 -12.85 6.84 4.31
CA TRP A 121 -14.11 6.14 4.04
C TRP A 121 -15.00 6.92 3.07
N ALA A 122 -14.85 8.24 3.00
CA ALA A 122 -15.60 9.07 2.06
C ALA A 122 -15.15 8.83 0.61
N THR A 123 -13.84 8.75 0.36
CA THR A 123 -13.33 8.37 -0.96
C THR A 123 -13.66 6.92 -1.32
N MET A 124 -13.54 5.99 -0.37
CA MET A 124 -13.93 4.59 -0.60
C MET A 124 -15.42 4.45 -0.96
N THR A 125 -16.30 5.14 -0.25
CA THR A 125 -17.75 5.11 -0.52
C THR A 125 -18.07 5.72 -1.89
N GLU A 126 -17.42 6.83 -2.25
CA GLU A 126 -17.58 7.44 -3.57
C GLU A 126 -17.14 6.50 -4.70
N LEU A 127 -16.08 5.73 -4.48
CA LEU A 127 -15.59 4.75 -5.44
C LEU A 127 -16.57 3.60 -5.65
N LEU A 128 -17.27 3.18 -4.60
CA LEU A 128 -18.29 2.11 -4.66
C LEU A 128 -19.62 2.58 -5.28
N LEU A 129 -19.95 3.87 -5.17
CA LEU A 129 -21.22 4.41 -5.62
C LEU A 129 -21.19 5.00 -7.03
N GLU A 130 -20.04 5.50 -7.47
CA GLU A 130 -19.92 6.18 -8.77
C GLU A 130 -19.22 5.29 -9.80
N ASP A 131 -19.91 5.05 -10.92
CA ASP A 131 -19.37 4.28 -12.04
C ASP A 131 -18.07 4.90 -12.60
N PRO A 132 -17.11 4.06 -13.01
CA PRO A 132 -15.88 4.54 -13.62
C PRO A 132 -16.19 5.33 -14.89
N GLY A 133 -15.54 6.48 -15.05
CA GLY A 133 -15.63 7.26 -16.28
C GLY A 133 -15.02 6.54 -17.49
N PRO A 134 -15.23 7.04 -18.72
CA PRO A 134 -14.73 6.42 -19.94
C PRO A 134 -13.19 6.31 -20.03
N GLU A 135 -12.46 7.11 -19.26
CA GLU A 135 -10.99 7.10 -19.16
C GLU A 135 -10.49 6.35 -17.92
N GLU A 136 -11.40 5.74 -17.14
CA GLU A 136 -11.10 5.09 -15.88
C GLU A 136 -11.27 3.57 -16.02
N GLN A 137 -10.20 2.82 -15.74
CA GLN A 137 -10.28 1.36 -15.66
C GLN A 137 -11.10 0.96 -14.42
N ALA A 138 -11.98 -0.02 -14.61
CA ALA A 138 -12.70 -0.68 -13.53
C ALA A 138 -11.70 -1.52 -12.72
N LEU A 139 -11.93 -1.58 -11.40
CA LEU A 139 -11.23 -2.54 -10.53
C LEU A 139 -11.65 -3.93 -10.99
N THR A 140 -10.70 -4.79 -11.36
CA THR A 140 -10.96 -6.11 -11.95
C THR A 140 -10.40 -7.21 -11.07
#